data_AF-A0A1Y5G8G2-F1
#
_entry.id   AF-A0A1Y5G8G2-F1
#
_cell.length_a   1.000
_cell.length_b   1.000
_cell.length_c   1.000
_cell.angle_alpha   90.00
_cell.angle_beta   90.00
_cell.angle_gamma   90.00
#
_symmetry.space_group_name_H-M   'P 1'
#
loop_
_entity.id
_entity.type
_entity.pdbx_description
1 polymer ?
#
loop_
_entity_poly.entity_id
_entity_poly.type
_entity_poly.pdbx_seq_one_letter_code
_entity_poly.pdbx_strand_id
1 'polypeptide(L)'
;MNPNQGALEQSIEQIFGEIAQLSIEIENVGNVAQQIDAIARQTNLLALNATIEAARAGDAGKGFAVVAGEVKQLAGQTSQATTQIGGIVQSLSSHVEKLKVISNKAKADLPS
;
A
#
# COMPACT_ATOMS: atom_id res chain seq x y z
N MET A 1 18.61 -41.08 -3.17
CA MET A 1 18.40 -39.66 -3.49
C MET A 1 19.76 -39.01 -3.69
N ASN A 2 19.91 -38.25 -4.78
CA ASN A 2 21.15 -37.53 -5.08
C ASN A 2 21.25 -36.34 -4.11
N PRO A 3 22.38 -36.10 -3.40
CA PRO A 3 22.49 -34.99 -2.44
C PRO A 3 22.17 -33.61 -3.04
N ASN A 4 22.38 -33.42 -4.35
CA ASN A 4 21.99 -32.20 -5.06
C ASN A 4 20.45 -32.07 -5.26
N GLN A 5 19.71 -33.18 -5.27
CA GLN A 5 18.26 -33.22 -5.47
C GLN A 5 17.52 -32.79 -4.19
N GLY A 6 17.97 -33.26 -3.01
CA GLY A 6 17.42 -32.81 -1.72
C GLY A 6 17.71 -31.34 -1.41
N ALA A 7 18.89 -30.83 -1.78
CA ALA A 7 19.20 -29.41 -1.62
C ALA A 7 18.32 -28.51 -2.52
N LEU A 8 17.98 -28.99 -3.72
CA LEU A 8 17.07 -28.29 -4.64
C LEU A 8 15.63 -28.26 -4.11
N GLU A 9 15.13 -29.40 -3.61
CA GLU A 9 13.81 -29.48 -2.96
C GLU A 9 13.69 -28.52 -1.77
N GLN A 10 14.70 -28.50 -0.90
CA GLN A 10 14.73 -27.61 0.26
C GLN A 10 14.75 -26.13 -0.15
N SER A 11 15.52 -25.78 -1.19
CA SER A 11 15.58 -24.41 -1.72
C SER A 11 14.22 -23.98 -2.28
N ILE A 12 13.52 -24.88 -2.98
CA ILE A 12 12.18 -24.62 -3.51
C ILE A 12 11.18 -24.39 -2.37
N GLU A 13 11.22 -25.20 -1.30
CA GLU A 13 10.36 -25.00 -0.13
C GLU A 13 10.62 -23.67 0.58
N GLN A 14 11.89 -23.26 0.71
CA GLN A 14 12.24 -21.95 1.25
C GLN A 14 11.68 -20.81 0.38
N ILE A 15 11.80 -20.91 -0.94
CA ILE A 15 11.22 -19.94 -1.88
C ILE A 15 9.70 -19.81 -1.69
N PHE A 16 8.98 -20.92 -1.46
CA PHE A 16 7.54 -20.86 -1.17
C PHE A 16 7.24 -20.13 0.13
N GLY A 17 8.03 -20.36 1.18
CA GLY A 17 7.91 -19.65 2.45
C GLY A 17 8.09 -18.14 2.29
N GLU A 18 9.14 -17.73 1.58
CA GLU A 18 9.43 -16.31 1.32
C GLU A 18 8.36 -15.63 0.45
N ILE A 19 7.84 -16.32 -0.57
CA ILE A 19 6.75 -15.80 -1.41
C ILE A 19 5.47 -15.62 -0.60
N ALA A 20 5.15 -16.56 0.30
CA ALA A 20 3.99 -16.46 1.18
C ALA A 20 4.13 -15.27 2.15
N GLN A 21 5.31 -15.10 2.75
CA GLN A 21 5.60 -13.99 3.65
C GLN A 21 5.52 -12.63 2.93
N LEU A 22 6.11 -12.54 1.73
CA LEU A 22 6.03 -11.34 0.89
C LEU A 22 4.57 -10.98 0.54
N SER A 23 3.72 -11.98 0.28
CA SER A 23 2.29 -11.78 0.04
C SER A 23 1.59 -11.09 1.22
N ILE A 24 1.90 -11.53 2.44
CA ILE A 24 1.33 -10.97 3.68
C ILE A 24 1.81 -9.53 3.89
N GLU A 25 3.10 -9.26 3.66
CA GLU A 25 3.68 -7.93 3.82
C GLU A 25 3.09 -6.93 2.81
N ILE A 26 2.89 -7.33 1.56
CA ILE A 26 2.23 -6.50 0.54
C ILE A 26 0.80 -6.16 0.94
N GLU A 27 0.05 -7.11 1.48
CA GLU A 27 -1.31 -6.88 1.98
C GLU A 27 -1.31 -5.87 3.15
N ASN A 28 -0.38 -6.01 4.09
CA ASN A 28 -0.22 -5.07 5.20
C ASN A 28 0.08 -3.65 4.71
N VAL A 29 0.96 -3.48 3.71
CA VAL A 29 1.21 -2.17 3.09
C VAL A 29 -0.06 -1.60 2.46
N GLY A 30 -0.85 -2.42 1.78
CA GLY A 30 -2.14 -2.04 1.22
C GLY A 30 -3.12 -1.53 2.30
N ASN A 31 -3.23 -2.26 3.41
CA ASN A 31 -4.09 -1.89 4.54
C ASN A 31 -3.67 -0.56 5.18
N VAL A 32 -2.36 -0.36 5.38
CA VAL A 32 -1.83 0.91 5.91
C VAL A 32 -2.10 2.07 4.95
N ALA A 33 -1.91 1.87 3.64
CA ALA A 33 -2.20 2.90 2.64
C ALA A 33 -3.68 3.31 2.64
N GLN A 34 -4.60 2.35 2.80
CA GLN A 34 -6.04 2.64 2.92
C GLN A 34 -6.37 3.43 4.19
N GLN A 35 -5.76 3.10 5.32
CA GLN A 35 -5.95 3.86 6.57
C GLN A 35 -5.45 5.30 6.43
N ILE A 36 -4.29 5.50 5.80
CA ILE A 36 -3.76 6.85 5.53
C ILE A 36 -4.69 7.63 4.59
N ASP A 37 -5.26 6.99 3.56
CA ASP A 37 -6.23 7.64 2.67
C ASP A 37 -7.49 8.09 3.43
N ALA A 38 -8.00 7.27 4.34
CA ALA A 38 -9.13 7.63 5.19
C ALA A 38 -8.82 8.85 6.08
N ILE A 39 -7.64 8.88 6.70
CA ILE A 39 -7.16 10.03 7.50
C ILE A 39 -7.02 11.27 6.63
N ALA A 40 -6.48 11.15 5.41
CA ALA A 40 -6.33 12.25 4.48
C ALA A 40 -7.69 12.83 4.07
N ARG A 41 -8.67 11.99 3.77
CA ARG A 41 -10.05 12.43 3.47
C ARG A 41 -10.70 13.15 4.65
N GLN A 42 -10.54 12.63 5.86
CA GLN A 42 -11.06 13.28 7.07
C GLN A 42 -10.38 14.62 7.32
N THR A 43 -9.05 14.69 7.17
CA THR A 43 -8.28 15.94 7.29
C THR A 43 -8.74 16.97 6.26
N ASN A 44 -9.00 16.55 5.02
CA ASN A 44 -9.53 17.42 3.97
C ASN A 44 -10.93 17.97 4.32
N LEU A 45 -11.81 17.15 4.91
CA LEU A 45 -13.12 17.62 5.39
C LEU A 45 -13.01 18.59 6.56
N LEU A 46 -12.11 18.34 7.51
CA LEU A 46 -11.84 19.26 8.62
C LEU A 46 -11.29 20.60 8.11
N ALA A 47 -10.37 20.58 7.15
CA ALA A 47 -9.83 21.77 6.51
C ALA A 47 -10.90 22.56 5.74
N LEU A 48 -11.84 21.86 5.09
CA LEU A 48 -12.98 22.49 4.44
C LEU A 48 -13.87 23.23 5.45
N ASN A 49 -14.20 22.57 6.57
CA ASN A 49 -15.00 23.18 7.63
C ASN A 49 -14.29 24.41 8.22
N ALA A 50 -12.97 24.33 8.44
CA ALA A 50 -12.17 25.45 8.90
C ALA A 50 -12.15 26.62 7.89
N THR A 51 -12.12 26.32 6.58
CA THR A 51 -12.22 27.33 5.51
C THR A 51 -13.57 28.05 5.55
N ILE A 52 -14.67 27.33 5.77
CA ILE A 52 -16.02 27.89 5.87
C ILE A 52 -16.12 28.82 7.09
N GLU A 53 -15.62 28.38 8.26
CA GLU A 53 -15.69 29.19 9.47
C GLU A 53 -14.77 30.42 9.38
N ALA A 54 -13.61 30.29 8.75
CA ALA A 54 -12.73 31.41 8.46
C ALA A 54 -13.40 32.46 7.56
N ALA A 55 -14.15 32.03 6.53
CA ALA A 55 -14.92 32.94 5.69
C ALA A 55 -16.03 33.65 6.50
N ARG A 56 -16.68 32.93 7.42
CA ARG A 56 -17.71 33.49 8.31
C ARG A 56 -17.17 34.55 9.27
N ALA A 57 -15.93 34.39 9.73
CA ALA A 57 -15.25 35.35 10.59
C ALA A 57 -14.77 36.62 9.84
N GLY A 58 -14.93 36.69 8.51
CA GLY A 58 -14.58 37.86 7.72
C GLY A 58 -13.09 38.21 7.82
N ASP A 59 -12.78 39.47 8.10
CA ASP A 59 -11.39 39.94 8.18
C ASP A 59 -10.56 39.26 9.27
N ALA A 60 -11.19 38.87 10.38
CA ALA A 60 -10.53 38.16 11.48
C ALA A 60 -10.12 36.72 11.10
N GLY A 61 -10.77 36.12 10.09
CA GLY A 61 -10.53 34.76 9.65
C GLY A 61 -9.47 34.62 8.55
N LYS A 62 -8.93 35.71 7.99
CA LYS A 62 -8.02 35.67 6.83
C LYS A 62 -6.79 34.80 7.05
N GLY A 63 -6.15 34.88 8.22
CA GLY A 63 -4.98 34.04 8.53
C GLY A 63 -5.34 32.55 8.65
N PHE A 64 -6.48 32.24 9.27
CA PHE A 64 -6.99 30.87 9.38
C PHE A 64 -7.38 30.28 8.02
N ALA A 65 -7.91 31.09 7.10
CA ALA A 65 -8.25 30.67 5.75
C ALA A 65 -7.02 30.19 4.96
N VAL A 66 -5.87 30.87 5.10
CA VAL A 66 -4.62 30.47 4.45
C VAL A 66 -4.14 29.12 4.97
N VAL A 67 -4.11 28.94 6.29
CA VAL A 67 -3.69 27.68 6.91
C VAL A 67 -4.64 26.54 6.53
N ALA A 68 -5.95 26.78 6.55
CA ALA A 68 -6.94 25.78 6.15
C ALA A 68 -6.77 25.36 4.69
N GLY A 69 -6.45 26.30 3.79
CA GLY A 69 -6.13 26.01 2.40
C GLY A 69 -4.91 25.10 2.23
N GLU A 70 -3.84 25.38 2.98
CA GLU A 70 -2.61 24.57 2.93
C GLU A 70 -2.84 23.15 3.45
N VAL A 71 -3.56 23.01 4.58
CA VAL A 71 -3.93 21.70 5.13
C VAL A 71 -4.77 20.90 4.13
N LYS A 72 -5.72 21.57 3.45
CA LYS A 72 -6.54 20.94 2.41
C LYS A 72 -5.68 20.42 1.25
N GLN A 73 -4.71 21.21 0.80
CA GLN A 73 -3.78 20.83 -0.27
C GLN A 73 -2.93 19.62 0.14
N LEU A 74 -2.33 19.64 1.33
CA LEU A 74 -1.53 18.54 1.86
C LEU A 74 -2.35 17.25 2.02
N ALA A 75 -3.59 17.37 2.48
CA ALA A 75 -4.51 16.23 2.57
C ALA A 75 -4.83 15.64 1.19
N GLY A 76 -5.04 16.50 0.18
CA GLY A 76 -5.23 16.06 -1.20
C GLY A 76 -4.01 15.34 -1.78
N GLN A 77 -2.82 15.88 -1.58
CA GLN A 77 -1.56 15.24 -1.99
C GLN A 77 -1.34 13.89 -1.30
N THR A 78 -1.69 13.80 -0.01
CA THR A 78 -1.60 12.56 0.74
C THR A 78 -2.52 11.48 0.17
N SER A 79 -3.78 11.83 -0.14
CA SER A 79 -4.74 10.90 -0.76
C SER A 79 -4.30 10.44 -2.17
N GLN A 80 -3.65 11.31 -2.93
CA GLN A 80 -3.08 10.94 -4.22
C GLN A 80 -1.90 9.96 -4.05
N ALA A 81 -1.01 10.20 -3.09
CA ALA A 81 0.12 9.32 -2.81
C ALA A 81 -0.34 7.93 -2.35
N THR A 82 -1.32 7.84 -1.46
CA THR A 82 -1.88 6.55 -1.01
C THR A 82 -2.56 5.79 -2.14
N THR A 83 -3.23 6.49 -3.06
CA THR A 83 -3.79 5.88 -4.28
C THR A 83 -2.70 5.27 -5.17
N GLN A 84 -1.58 5.97 -5.35
CA GLN A 84 -0.42 5.45 -6.10
C GLN A 84 0.18 4.22 -5.41
N ILE A 85 0.31 4.24 -4.08
CA ILE A 85 0.74 3.06 -3.30
C ILE A 85 -0.19 1.88 -3.55
N GLY A 86 -1.52 2.11 -3.55
CA GLY A 86 -2.50 1.06 -3.86
C GLY A 86 -2.28 0.41 -5.23
N GLY A 87 -1.97 1.21 -6.26
CA GLY A 87 -1.61 0.70 -7.58
C GLY A 87 -0.34 -0.14 -7.60
N ILE A 88 0.70 0.30 -6.86
CA ILE A 88 1.95 -0.44 -6.70
C ILE A 88 1.70 -1.78 -5.98
N VAL A 89 0.95 -1.76 -4.87
CA VAL A 89 0.56 -2.95 -4.12
C VAL A 89 -0.14 -3.95 -5.04
N GLN A 90 -1.10 -3.51 -5.84
CA GLN A 90 -1.82 -4.38 -6.77
C GLN A 90 -0.91 -5.00 -7.84
N SER A 91 0.05 -4.22 -8.36
CA SER A 91 1.07 -4.73 -9.28
C SER A 91 1.97 -5.77 -8.62
N LEU A 92 2.40 -5.53 -7.38
CA LEU A 92 3.24 -6.46 -6.63
C LEU A 92 2.49 -7.76 -6.29
N SER A 93 1.23 -7.67 -5.86
CA SER A 93 0.39 -8.86 -5.65
C SER A 93 0.25 -9.70 -6.92
N SER A 94 0.10 -9.07 -8.09
CA SER A 94 0.08 -9.79 -9.38
C SER A 94 1.40 -10.51 -9.66
N HIS A 95 2.54 -9.89 -9.35
CA HIS A 95 3.85 -10.53 -9.51
C HIS A 95 4.03 -11.70 -8.54
N VAL A 96 3.61 -11.57 -7.29
CA VAL A 96 3.62 -12.66 -6.30
C VAL A 96 2.79 -13.84 -6.77
N GLU A 97 1.60 -13.62 -7.32
CA GLU A 97 0.79 -14.72 -7.86
C GLU A 97 1.44 -15.42 -9.06
N LYS A 98 2.09 -14.67 -9.96
CA LYS A 98 2.88 -15.27 -11.04
C LYS A 98 4.02 -16.12 -10.49
N LEU A 99 4.72 -15.64 -9.46
CA LEU A 99 5.79 -16.39 -8.80
C LEU A 99 5.28 -17.66 -8.14
N LYS A 100 4.13 -17.64 -7.46
CA LYS A 100 3.49 -18.85 -6.90
C LYS A 100 3.23 -19.89 -7.98
N VAL A 101 2.70 -19.48 -9.15
CA VAL A 101 2.44 -20.38 -10.27
C VAL A 101 3.73 -20.99 -10.83
N ILE A 102 4.77 -20.17 -11.03
CA ILE A 102 6.07 -20.63 -11.54
C ILE A 102 6.71 -21.63 -10.56
N SER A 103 6.72 -21.32 -9.27
CA SER A 103 7.28 -22.19 -8.23
C SER A 103 6.50 -23.50 -8.10
N ASN A 104 5.17 -23.48 -8.20
CA ASN A 104 4.34 -24.69 -8.20
C ASN A 104 4.66 -25.60 -9.39
N LYS A 105 4.86 -25.01 -10.57
CA LYS A 105 5.29 -25.77 -11.75
C LYS A 105 6.68 -26.37 -11.56
N ALA A 106 7.62 -25.61 -11.01
CA ALA A 106 8.97 -26.10 -10.71
C ALA A 106 8.96 -27.29 -9.74
N LYS A 107 8.06 -27.29 -8.74
CA LYS A 107 7.90 -28.43 -7.82
C LYS A 107 7.31 -29.66 -8.52
N ALA A 108 6.39 -29.47 -9.47
CA ALA A 108 5.77 -30.57 -10.22
C ALA A 108 6.73 -31.22 -11.24
N ASP A 109 7.68 -30.46 -11.78
CA ASP A 109 8.67 -30.94 -12.75
C ASP A 109 9.87 -31.65 -12.07
N LEU A 110 9.92 -31.71 -10.73
CA LEU A 110 10.97 -32.45 -10.00
C LEU A 110 10.77 -33.97 -10.19
N PRO A 111 11.79 -34.70 -10.66
CA PRO A 111 11.72 -36.16 -10.74
C PRO A 111 11.64 -36.75 -9.32
N SER A 112 10.72 -37.73 -9.16
CA SER A 112 10.48 -38.49 -7.92
C SER A 112 11.72 -39.24 -7.42
#